data_AF-A0A4T0X032-F1
#
_entry.id   AF-A0A4T0X032-F1
#
_cell.length_a   1.000
_cell.length_b   1.000
_cell.length_c   1.000
_cell.angle_alpha   90.00
_cell.angle_beta   90.00
_cell.angle_gamma   90.00
#
_symmetry.space_group_name_H-M   'P 1'
#
loop_
_entity.id
_entity.type
_entity.pdbx_description
1 polymer ?
#
loop_
_entity_poly.entity_id
_entity_poly.type
_entity_poly.pdbx_seq_one_letter_code
_entity_poly.pdbx_strand_id
1 'polypeptide(L)'
;MLRLYTNYSYLQRIKIFTQHTVLRVGNQRIHYSSNIQQSHNDKVASNDITYQFLELENQLSIPNLKLERKAQLLLSNPQYLDVFDIDLQPNELKSFFTLLIKYNINFNKIRIMGIGKIMKLLPINTPNGIQLIKNCGILNPKTQDDINNVFINLYNSKMKLLTISLLNQYRRYSDAAHLLSLCDSTLDNNQLIKYKFKLQKFINYNYNITASQIIESNIIHLYLKELSKSNNFPLKQKFEYYLLTVFKVLSLNPIYFTSGNQIMSLNSTFLSLLYHQPGINYTIFYAYFITLYPNAEKTIEKLGLKPDVEIPKINIRSELIQQSLPYLEDFALLYSKYFHETHPSKNHLKKLFRNYLTSVISYQYNEIASISNQHHPFSKFNHDTSVLSTFIDYTFTNQPFALFKPKLISNLIIKFYTSLKISYIDHKKSFISFTHKQQLQNLIEYLLNPKKTEFDLERALILIQLLSNHNIYLHGSTYMKIIEALVKLDFNEYAKSYYVFFANDPMISSQLSHKDVAVYCNRFKWPYPKYSNSMTSPETPEFNENYLSGNLAPEKIITSLNEYIK
;
A
#
# COMPACT_ATOMS: atom_id res chain seq x y z
N MET A 1 -29.44 -31.39 14.23
CA MET A 1 -30.71 -30.77 13.77
C MET A 1 -31.04 -29.46 14.50
N LEU A 2 -31.07 -29.41 15.85
CA LEU A 2 -31.36 -28.15 16.60
C LEU A 2 -30.40 -26.98 16.31
N ARG A 3 -29.12 -27.22 15.99
CA ARG A 3 -28.16 -26.17 15.57
C ARG A 3 -28.42 -25.57 14.17
N LEU A 4 -29.13 -26.29 13.29
CA LEU A 4 -29.46 -25.81 11.94
C LEU A 4 -30.67 -24.86 11.96
N TYR A 5 -31.63 -25.09 12.87
CA TYR A 5 -32.80 -24.23 13.03
C TYR A 5 -32.46 -22.85 13.61
N THR A 6 -31.49 -22.74 14.51
CA THR A 6 -30.98 -21.46 15.01
C THR A 6 -30.26 -20.62 13.93
N ASN A 7 -29.71 -21.26 12.89
CA ASN A 7 -29.08 -20.53 11.77
C ASN A 7 -30.10 -20.03 10.74
N TYR A 8 -31.28 -20.68 10.62
CA TYR A 8 -32.32 -20.28 9.66
C TYR A 8 -33.01 -18.97 10.06
N SER A 9 -33.29 -18.76 11.36
CA SER A 9 -33.85 -17.50 11.87
C SER A 9 -32.83 -16.36 11.90
N TYR A 10 -31.53 -16.69 11.90
CA TYR A 10 -30.44 -15.71 11.88
C TYR A 10 -30.09 -15.25 10.45
N LEU A 11 -30.13 -16.13 9.45
CA LEU A 11 -29.97 -15.77 8.03
C LEU A 11 -31.11 -14.87 7.50
N GLN A 12 -32.31 -14.95 8.08
CA GLN A 12 -33.38 -13.98 7.80
C GLN A 12 -33.02 -12.54 8.23
N ARG A 13 -32.14 -12.35 9.23
CA ARG A 13 -31.65 -11.01 9.63
C ARG A 13 -30.67 -10.42 8.63
N ILE A 14 -29.91 -11.26 7.91
CA ILE A 14 -29.04 -10.81 6.80
C ILE A 14 -29.88 -10.27 5.63
N LYS A 15 -31.06 -10.86 5.38
CA LYS A 15 -32.02 -10.38 4.38
C LYS A 15 -32.47 -8.93 4.63
N ILE A 16 -32.66 -8.57 5.91
CA ILE A 16 -33.07 -7.22 6.35
C ILE A 16 -31.92 -6.21 6.17
N PHE A 17 -30.66 -6.61 6.43
CA PHE A 17 -29.51 -5.70 6.31
C PHE A 17 -29.16 -5.38 4.83
N THR A 18 -29.30 -6.35 3.93
CA THR A 18 -29.09 -6.13 2.49
C THR A 18 -30.18 -5.29 1.82
N GLN A 19 -31.41 -5.29 2.35
CA GLN A 19 -32.52 -4.51 1.79
C GLN A 19 -32.51 -3.03 2.23
N HIS A 20 -31.88 -2.67 3.35
CA HIS A 20 -31.86 -1.28 3.85
C HIS A 20 -30.70 -0.41 3.33
N THR A 21 -29.81 -0.93 2.47
CA THR A 21 -28.70 -0.15 1.90
C THR A 21 -29.01 0.41 0.50
N VAL A 22 -30.28 0.36 0.08
CA VAL A 22 -30.74 0.86 -1.22
C VAL A 22 -31.81 1.94 -0.98
N LEU A 23 -31.52 3.17 -1.46
CA LEU A 23 -32.37 4.36 -1.60
C LEU A 23 -32.54 5.31 -0.40
N ARG A 24 -31.89 6.49 -0.51
CA ARG A 24 -32.51 7.81 -0.27
C ARG A 24 -31.69 8.90 -0.97
N VAL A 25 -32.11 9.26 -2.18
CA VAL A 25 -31.71 10.51 -2.86
C VAL A 25 -32.91 11.45 -2.74
N GLY A 26 -32.78 12.49 -1.92
CA GLY A 26 -33.80 13.52 -1.73
C GLY A 26 -33.53 14.73 -2.63
N ASN A 27 -34.49 15.06 -3.47
CA ASN A 27 -34.56 16.28 -4.27
C ASN A 27 -34.85 17.50 -3.40
N GLN A 28 -34.11 18.60 -3.60
CA GLN A 28 -34.63 19.96 -3.39
C GLN A 28 -34.11 20.89 -4.49
N ARG A 29 -35.03 21.55 -5.19
CA ARG A 29 -34.80 22.67 -6.11
C ARG A 29 -34.76 23.96 -5.29
N ILE A 30 -33.76 24.80 -5.53
CA ILE A 30 -33.80 26.21 -5.13
C ILE A 30 -33.51 27.05 -6.37
N HIS A 31 -34.45 27.94 -6.70
CA HIS A 31 -34.33 28.98 -7.72
C HIS A 31 -33.60 30.19 -7.13
N TYR A 32 -32.64 30.77 -7.86
CA TYR A 32 -32.32 32.18 -7.73
C TYR A 32 -32.11 32.82 -9.11
N SER A 33 -32.68 34.02 -9.21
CA SER A 33 -32.84 34.89 -10.38
C SER A 33 -31.57 35.65 -10.73
N SER A 34 -31.38 35.85 -12.03
CA SER A 34 -30.41 36.74 -12.66
C SER A 34 -30.71 38.22 -12.41
N ASN A 35 -29.66 39.04 -12.28
CA ASN A 35 -29.55 40.35 -12.94
C ASN A 35 -28.16 40.95 -12.70
N ILE A 36 -27.46 41.33 -13.78
CA ILE A 36 -26.94 42.68 -13.99
C ILE A 36 -26.32 42.74 -15.41
N GLN A 37 -26.69 43.81 -16.11
CA GLN A 37 -26.33 44.15 -17.48
C GLN A 37 -24.91 44.74 -17.62
N GLN A 38 -24.44 44.66 -18.86
CA GLN A 38 -23.15 45.02 -19.45
C GLN A 38 -22.74 46.50 -19.34
N SER A 39 -21.42 46.77 -19.46
CA SER A 39 -20.91 47.81 -20.37
C SER A 39 -19.50 47.49 -20.94
N HIS A 40 -19.31 47.97 -22.17
CA HIS A 40 -18.36 47.68 -23.27
C HIS A 40 -16.83 47.77 -23.01
N ASN A 41 -16.04 46.82 -23.55
CA ASN A 41 -15.26 46.79 -24.83
C ASN A 41 -14.21 47.92 -24.90
N ASP A 42 -12.92 47.66 -24.58
CA ASP A 42 -11.89 47.29 -25.59
C ASP A 42 -10.75 46.39 -25.02
N LYS A 43 -11.08 45.39 -24.20
CA LYS A 43 -10.14 44.35 -23.68
C LYS A 43 -10.49 42.92 -24.13
N VAL A 44 -11.24 42.79 -25.22
CA VAL A 44 -12.11 41.64 -25.51
C VAL A 44 -11.34 40.33 -25.78
N ALA A 45 -10.14 40.34 -26.37
CA ALA A 45 -9.45 39.09 -26.71
C ALA A 45 -8.72 38.40 -25.54
N SER A 46 -8.20 39.16 -24.55
CA SER A 46 -7.53 38.56 -23.37
C SER A 46 -8.49 38.34 -22.20
N ASN A 47 -9.56 39.14 -22.10
CA ASN A 47 -10.59 38.95 -21.09
C ASN A 47 -11.49 37.74 -21.38
N ASP A 48 -11.77 37.39 -22.63
CA ASP A 48 -12.64 36.24 -22.96
C ASP A 48 -12.03 34.89 -22.53
N ILE A 49 -10.72 34.70 -22.71
CA ILE A 49 -10.02 33.50 -22.24
C ILE A 49 -10.02 33.44 -20.70
N THR A 50 -9.82 34.59 -20.05
CA THR A 50 -9.79 34.70 -18.59
C THR A 50 -11.19 34.48 -17.97
N TYR A 51 -12.25 34.96 -18.62
CA TYR A 51 -13.63 34.78 -18.19
C TYR A 51 -14.09 33.33 -18.38
N GLN A 52 -13.80 32.71 -19.52
CA GLN A 52 -14.10 31.29 -19.76
C GLN A 52 -13.38 30.38 -18.75
N PHE A 53 -12.15 30.74 -18.37
CA PHE A 53 -11.39 30.03 -17.36
C PHE A 53 -12.01 30.15 -15.96
N LEU A 54 -12.32 31.37 -15.50
CA LEU A 54 -12.97 31.62 -14.22
C LEU A 54 -14.37 30.99 -14.15
N GLU A 55 -15.12 30.97 -15.25
CA GLU A 55 -16.43 30.32 -15.33
C GLU A 55 -16.32 28.79 -15.24
N LEU A 56 -15.30 28.20 -15.87
CA LEU A 56 -15.00 26.77 -15.75
C LEU A 56 -14.59 26.39 -14.33
N GLU A 57 -13.68 27.15 -13.70
CA GLU A 57 -13.26 26.95 -12.30
C GLU A 57 -14.46 27.03 -11.34
N ASN A 58 -15.31 28.04 -11.51
CA ASN A 58 -16.52 28.21 -10.70
C ASN A 58 -17.51 27.04 -10.87
N GLN A 59 -17.63 26.49 -12.09
CA GLN A 59 -18.47 25.32 -12.35
C GLN A 59 -17.89 24.02 -11.77
N LEU A 60 -16.56 23.85 -11.82
CA LEU A 60 -15.86 22.67 -11.29
C LEU A 60 -15.79 22.65 -9.77
N SER A 61 -15.81 23.83 -9.13
CA SER A 61 -15.79 24.03 -7.69
C SER A 61 -17.15 23.79 -7.00
N ILE A 62 -18.22 23.48 -7.75
CA ILE A 62 -19.54 23.19 -7.18
C ILE A 62 -19.50 21.86 -6.41
N PRO A 63 -19.73 21.85 -5.08
CA PRO A 63 -19.55 20.66 -4.22
C PRO A 63 -20.44 19.46 -4.55
N ASN A 64 -21.50 19.67 -5.35
CA ASN A 64 -22.49 18.65 -5.70
C ASN A 64 -22.62 18.41 -7.22
N LEU A 65 -21.70 18.92 -8.04
CA LEU A 65 -21.75 18.65 -9.47
C LEU A 65 -21.45 17.17 -9.72
N LYS A 66 -22.36 16.46 -10.40
CA LYS A 66 -22.19 15.05 -10.75
C LYS A 66 -20.84 14.85 -11.43
N LEU A 67 -20.12 13.82 -11.00
CA LEU A 67 -18.79 13.46 -11.48
C LEU A 67 -18.71 13.33 -13.02
N GLU A 68 -19.77 12.83 -13.63
CA GLU A 68 -19.94 12.72 -15.08
C GLU A 68 -19.95 14.08 -15.76
N ARG A 69 -20.57 15.09 -15.14
CA ARG A 69 -20.64 16.45 -15.66
C ARG A 69 -19.35 17.21 -15.40
N LYS A 70 -18.67 16.99 -14.25
CA LYS A 70 -17.29 17.45 -14.03
C LYS A 70 -16.36 16.90 -15.13
N ALA A 71 -16.43 15.60 -15.41
CA ALA A 71 -15.64 14.97 -16.48
C ALA A 71 -16.00 15.52 -17.87
N GLN A 72 -17.29 15.72 -18.18
CA GLN A 72 -17.74 16.27 -19.48
C GLN A 72 -17.34 17.74 -19.69
N LEU A 73 -17.43 18.59 -18.66
CA LEU A 73 -17.01 20.01 -18.75
C LEU A 73 -15.51 20.18 -18.96
N LEU A 74 -14.73 19.30 -18.34
CA LEU A 74 -13.29 19.22 -18.56
C LEU A 74 -12.94 18.71 -19.96
N LEU A 75 -13.72 17.75 -20.47
CA LEU A 75 -13.57 17.20 -21.81
C LEU A 75 -13.88 18.22 -22.91
N SER A 76 -14.81 19.15 -22.67
CA SER A 76 -15.11 20.23 -23.60
C SER A 76 -14.06 21.34 -23.63
N ASN A 77 -13.12 21.38 -22.66
CA ASN A 77 -12.11 22.44 -22.53
C ASN A 77 -10.69 21.88 -22.25
N PRO A 78 -10.10 21.09 -23.17
CA PRO A 78 -8.88 20.29 -22.94
C PRO A 78 -7.59 21.11 -22.67
N GLN A 79 -7.64 22.41 -22.88
CA GLN A 79 -6.50 23.33 -22.80
C GLN A 79 -6.15 23.78 -21.36
N TYR A 80 -7.03 23.54 -20.38
CA TYR A 80 -6.92 24.12 -19.03
C TYR A 80 -7.28 23.12 -17.91
N LEU A 81 -6.57 21.99 -17.83
CA LEU A 81 -6.89 20.93 -16.86
C LEU A 81 -5.88 20.88 -15.72
N ASP A 82 -5.96 21.78 -14.74
CA ASP A 82 -5.33 21.52 -13.44
C ASP A 82 -6.29 20.67 -12.58
N VAL A 83 -5.84 19.50 -12.16
CA VAL A 83 -6.66 18.63 -11.30
C VAL A 83 -6.73 19.18 -9.87
N PHE A 84 -5.88 20.14 -9.52
CA PHE A 84 -6.02 20.88 -8.27
C PHE A 84 -7.26 21.78 -8.21
N ASP A 85 -7.78 22.22 -9.36
CA ASP A 85 -8.97 23.08 -9.44
C ASP A 85 -10.28 22.29 -9.42
N ILE A 86 -10.18 20.96 -9.54
CA ILE A 86 -11.32 20.06 -9.41
C ILE A 86 -11.36 19.60 -7.95
N ASP A 87 -12.29 20.17 -7.17
CA ASP A 87 -12.57 19.69 -5.81
C ASP A 87 -13.19 18.28 -5.89
N LEU A 88 -12.32 17.28 -5.96
CA LEU A 88 -12.63 15.86 -5.96
C LEU A 88 -12.35 15.32 -4.56
N GLN A 89 -13.40 14.79 -3.94
CA GLN A 89 -13.21 14.05 -2.70
C GLN A 89 -12.39 12.77 -3.00
N PRO A 90 -11.56 12.26 -2.06
CA PRO A 90 -10.70 11.11 -2.32
C PRO A 90 -11.41 9.83 -2.79
N ASN A 91 -12.66 9.65 -2.38
CA ASN A 91 -13.55 8.56 -2.82
C ASN A 91 -14.11 8.75 -4.24
N GLU A 92 -14.15 9.98 -4.74
CA GLU A 92 -14.62 10.33 -6.07
C GLU A 92 -13.54 10.17 -7.14
N LEU A 93 -12.27 10.29 -6.76
CA LEU A 93 -11.14 10.14 -7.66
C LEU A 93 -11.22 8.86 -8.52
N LYS A 94 -11.46 7.70 -7.91
CA LYS A 94 -11.55 6.41 -8.64
C LYS A 94 -12.66 6.41 -9.70
N SER A 95 -13.84 6.93 -9.35
CA SER A 95 -14.98 7.01 -10.25
C SER A 95 -14.74 8.03 -11.36
N PHE A 96 -14.06 9.13 -11.04
CA PHE A 96 -13.70 10.18 -11.99
C PHE A 96 -12.73 9.63 -13.03
N PHE A 97 -11.72 8.86 -12.60
CA PHE A 97 -10.80 8.18 -13.52
C PHE A 97 -11.48 7.13 -14.38
N THR A 98 -12.41 6.37 -13.82
CA THR A 98 -13.18 5.39 -14.61
C THR A 98 -13.97 6.08 -15.72
N LEU A 99 -14.48 7.29 -15.45
CA LEU A 99 -15.14 8.12 -16.47
C LEU A 99 -14.14 8.64 -17.51
N LEU A 100 -12.98 9.17 -17.10
CA LEU A 100 -11.94 9.62 -18.05
C LEU A 100 -11.51 8.50 -19.00
N ILE A 101 -11.37 7.27 -18.52
CA ILE A 101 -11.07 6.09 -19.35
C ILE A 101 -12.25 5.72 -20.25
N LYS A 102 -13.47 5.73 -19.72
CA LYS A 102 -14.69 5.44 -20.49
C LYS A 102 -14.85 6.40 -21.67
N TYR A 103 -14.41 7.65 -21.53
CA TYR A 103 -14.40 8.65 -22.59
C TYR A 103 -13.18 8.57 -23.52
N ASN A 104 -12.32 7.56 -23.36
CA ASN A 104 -11.16 7.26 -24.21
C ASN A 104 -10.21 8.46 -24.40
N ILE A 105 -9.98 9.19 -23.31
CA ILE A 105 -9.19 10.42 -23.33
C ILE A 105 -7.75 10.14 -23.74
N ASN A 106 -7.30 10.88 -24.76
CA ASN A 106 -5.89 10.95 -25.14
C ASN A 106 -5.21 12.05 -24.32
N PHE A 107 -4.48 11.65 -23.27
CA PHE A 107 -3.75 12.57 -22.41
C PHE A 107 -2.64 13.34 -23.14
N ASN A 108 -2.22 12.92 -24.33
CA ASN A 108 -1.25 13.63 -25.17
C ASN A 108 -1.78 14.99 -25.65
N LYS A 109 -3.11 15.19 -25.60
CA LYS A 109 -3.78 16.44 -26.03
C LYS A 109 -4.19 17.35 -24.87
N ILE A 110 -3.92 16.97 -23.62
CA ILE A 110 -4.41 17.65 -22.42
C ILE A 110 -3.25 17.97 -21.48
N ARG A 111 -3.11 19.23 -21.08
CA ARG A 111 -2.14 19.63 -20.06
C ARG A 111 -2.73 19.33 -18.68
N ILE A 112 -2.24 18.27 -18.01
CA ILE A 112 -2.67 17.93 -16.64
C ILE A 112 -1.61 18.29 -15.61
N MET A 113 -1.82 19.38 -14.88
CA MET A 113 -1.08 19.65 -13.64
C MET A 113 -1.61 18.73 -12.52
N GLY A 114 -0.71 18.21 -11.67
CA GLY A 114 -1.07 17.28 -10.59
C GLY A 114 -1.13 15.78 -10.93
N ILE A 115 -0.88 15.39 -12.19
CA ILE A 115 -0.97 13.97 -12.64
C ILE A 115 -0.09 12.99 -11.84
N GLY A 116 1.05 13.44 -11.29
CA GLY A 116 1.88 12.61 -10.41
C GLY A 116 1.24 12.25 -9.07
N LYS A 117 0.38 13.11 -8.51
CA LYS A 117 -0.41 12.77 -7.30
C LYS A 117 -1.52 11.80 -7.65
N ILE A 118 -2.13 11.99 -8.80
CA ILE A 118 -3.17 11.11 -9.36
C ILE A 118 -2.63 9.69 -9.59
N MET A 119 -1.47 9.56 -10.25
CA MET A 119 -0.86 8.26 -10.55
C MET A 119 -0.57 7.44 -9.28
N LYS A 120 -0.26 8.09 -8.16
CA LYS A 120 -0.09 7.42 -6.85
C LYS A 120 -1.38 6.85 -6.28
N LEU A 121 -2.54 7.39 -6.68
CA LEU A 121 -3.86 7.00 -6.21
C LEU A 121 -4.56 6.01 -7.16
N LEU A 122 -3.95 5.72 -8.32
CA LEU A 122 -4.52 4.79 -9.27
C LEU A 122 -4.50 3.34 -8.73
N PRO A 123 -5.59 2.58 -8.87
CA PRO A 123 -5.57 1.15 -8.63
C PRO A 123 -4.88 0.44 -9.81
N ILE A 124 -3.56 0.58 -9.93
CA ILE A 124 -2.76 0.12 -11.08
C ILE A 124 -2.79 -1.40 -11.23
N ASN A 125 -3.18 -2.14 -10.18
CA ASN A 125 -3.43 -3.58 -10.31
C ASN A 125 -4.72 -3.91 -11.08
N THR A 126 -5.56 -2.94 -11.47
CA THR A 126 -6.82 -3.18 -12.20
C THR A 126 -6.65 -3.06 -13.71
N PRO A 127 -7.49 -3.72 -14.54
CA PRO A 127 -7.44 -3.55 -15.98
C PRO A 127 -7.58 -2.07 -16.36
N ASN A 128 -8.44 -1.34 -15.63
CA ASN A 128 -8.65 0.10 -15.82
C ASN A 128 -7.42 0.92 -15.42
N GLY A 129 -6.74 0.58 -14.31
CA GLY A 129 -5.50 1.25 -13.90
C GLY A 129 -4.36 1.03 -14.89
N ILE A 130 -4.20 -0.20 -15.39
CA ILE A 130 -3.24 -0.54 -16.45
C ILE A 130 -3.62 0.16 -17.75
N GLN A 131 -4.90 0.13 -18.13
CA GLN A 131 -5.40 0.80 -19.33
C GLN A 131 -5.21 2.32 -19.24
N LEU A 132 -5.34 2.90 -18.05
CA LEU A 132 -5.07 4.32 -17.85
C LEU A 132 -3.57 4.63 -18.02
N ILE A 133 -2.68 3.82 -17.45
CA ILE A 133 -1.24 3.97 -17.70
C ILE A 133 -0.94 3.81 -19.20
N LYS A 134 -1.54 2.81 -19.88
CA LYS A 134 -1.45 2.63 -21.33
C LYS A 134 -1.98 3.85 -22.11
N ASN A 135 -3.13 4.39 -21.72
CA ASN A 135 -3.79 5.54 -22.36
C ASN A 135 -3.07 6.86 -22.05
N CYS A 136 -2.32 6.94 -20.96
CA CYS A 136 -1.34 7.99 -20.71
C CYS A 136 -0.08 7.83 -21.58
N GLY A 137 -0.01 6.82 -22.46
CA GLY A 137 1.15 6.52 -23.31
C GLY A 137 2.35 5.94 -22.55
N ILE A 138 2.14 5.45 -21.31
CA ILE A 138 3.20 5.05 -20.39
C ILE A 138 3.55 3.56 -20.49
N LEU A 139 2.66 2.73 -21.05
CA LEU A 139 2.88 1.30 -21.26
C LEU A 139 2.88 0.99 -22.77
N ASN A 140 3.98 0.35 -23.22
CA ASN A 140 4.36 0.01 -24.61
C ASN A 140 5.04 1.10 -25.47
N PRO A 141 5.94 1.97 -24.95
CA PRO A 141 6.87 2.63 -25.87
C PRO A 141 7.74 1.55 -26.53
N LYS A 142 7.77 1.48 -27.86
CA LYS A 142 8.66 0.56 -28.59
C LYS A 142 10.03 1.20 -28.80
N THR A 143 10.08 2.53 -28.83
CA THR A 143 11.27 3.33 -29.11
C THR A 143 11.41 4.49 -28.13
N GLN A 144 12.60 5.08 -28.09
CA GLN A 144 12.84 6.32 -27.35
C GLN A 144 12.06 7.50 -27.94
N ASP A 145 11.86 7.48 -29.26
CA ASP A 145 11.03 8.46 -29.94
C ASP A 145 9.56 8.34 -29.56
N ASP A 146 9.06 7.15 -29.25
CA ASP A 146 7.71 7.02 -28.66
C ASP A 146 7.65 7.72 -27.30
N ILE A 147 8.67 7.59 -26.44
CA ILE A 147 8.71 8.30 -25.15
C ILE A 147 8.80 9.82 -25.34
N ASN A 148 9.58 10.27 -26.32
CA ASN A 148 9.76 11.69 -26.62
C ASN A 148 8.53 12.30 -27.32
N ASN A 149 7.90 11.56 -28.24
CA ASN A 149 6.73 11.98 -29.02
C ASN A 149 5.42 11.87 -28.25
N VAL A 150 5.32 11.00 -27.25
CA VAL A 150 4.14 10.88 -26.41
C VAL A 150 3.90 12.18 -25.60
N PHE A 151 4.92 13.02 -25.36
CA PHE A 151 4.72 14.34 -24.73
C PHE A 151 5.80 15.34 -25.14
N ILE A 152 5.53 16.16 -26.16
CA ILE A 152 6.46 17.22 -26.61
C ILE A 152 6.84 18.23 -25.51
N ASN A 153 6.25 18.26 -24.30
CA ASN A 153 6.71 19.17 -23.22
C ASN A 153 6.50 18.76 -21.74
N LEU A 154 6.06 17.54 -21.38
CA LEU A 154 5.49 17.32 -20.01
C LEU A 154 5.94 16.07 -19.21
N TYR A 155 6.56 15.06 -19.83
CA TYR A 155 6.96 13.84 -19.11
C TYR A 155 8.42 13.88 -18.64
N ASN A 156 8.68 14.76 -17.66
CA ASN A 156 10.01 14.99 -17.11
C ASN A 156 10.60 13.76 -16.39
N SER A 157 11.89 13.82 -16.06
CA SER A 157 12.60 12.73 -15.35
C SER A 157 11.91 12.32 -14.04
N LYS A 158 11.27 13.25 -13.31
CA LYS A 158 10.52 12.92 -12.08
C LYS A 158 9.33 11.99 -12.36
N MET A 159 8.60 12.23 -13.45
CA MET A 159 7.46 11.40 -13.86
C MET A 159 7.88 10.02 -14.38
N LYS A 160 8.99 9.96 -15.13
CA LYS A 160 9.64 8.70 -15.54
C LYS A 160 9.98 7.85 -14.32
N LEU A 161 10.69 8.44 -13.35
CA LEU A 161 11.08 7.75 -12.11
C LEU A 161 9.88 7.33 -11.24
N LEU A 162 8.85 8.19 -11.13
CA LEU A 162 7.62 7.85 -10.43
C LEU A 162 6.96 6.62 -11.06
N THR A 163 6.91 6.56 -12.39
CA THR A 163 6.32 5.45 -13.12
C THR A 163 7.11 4.16 -12.92
N ILE A 164 8.43 4.19 -13.06
CA ILE A 164 9.28 3.03 -12.77
C ILE A 164 9.09 2.56 -11.32
N SER A 165 8.96 3.51 -10.38
CA SER A 165 8.65 3.19 -8.98
C SER A 165 7.29 2.53 -8.82
N LEU A 166 6.26 2.99 -9.52
CA LEU A 166 4.92 2.42 -9.49
C LEU A 166 4.92 1.02 -10.12
N LEU A 167 5.49 0.83 -11.31
CA LEU A 167 5.60 -0.48 -11.97
C LEU A 167 6.31 -1.51 -11.07
N ASN A 168 7.41 -1.11 -10.43
CA ASN A 168 8.12 -1.93 -9.44
C ASN A 168 7.25 -2.24 -8.22
N GLN A 169 6.56 -1.24 -7.65
CA GLN A 169 5.62 -1.44 -6.55
C GLN A 169 4.52 -2.44 -6.93
N TYR A 170 4.08 -2.42 -8.18
CA TYR A 170 3.02 -3.27 -8.69
C TYR A 170 3.49 -4.62 -9.25
N ARG A 171 4.80 -4.94 -9.18
CA ARG A 171 5.41 -6.19 -9.68
C ARG A 171 5.32 -6.36 -11.21
N ARG A 172 5.30 -5.24 -11.94
CA ARG A 172 5.41 -5.21 -13.41
C ARG A 172 6.88 -5.00 -13.77
N TYR A 173 7.71 -5.98 -13.40
CA TYR A 173 9.17 -5.84 -13.42
C TYR A 173 9.73 -5.78 -14.85
N SER A 174 9.15 -6.52 -15.80
CA SER A 174 9.52 -6.43 -17.23
C SER A 174 9.23 -5.05 -17.80
N ASP A 175 8.01 -4.52 -17.58
CA ASP A 175 7.66 -3.18 -18.01
C ASP A 175 8.56 -2.12 -17.36
N ALA A 176 8.91 -2.29 -16.08
CA ALA A 176 9.81 -1.39 -15.37
C ALA A 176 11.23 -1.44 -15.95
N ALA A 177 11.75 -2.64 -16.25
CA ALA A 177 13.06 -2.85 -16.85
C ALA A 177 13.13 -2.30 -18.27
N HIS A 178 12.07 -2.52 -19.07
CA HIS A 178 11.94 -1.99 -20.42
C HIS A 178 11.93 -0.46 -20.42
N LEU A 179 11.06 0.15 -19.61
CA LEU A 179 11.00 1.61 -19.49
C LEU A 179 12.31 2.21 -18.97
N LEU A 180 12.98 1.53 -18.02
CA LEU A 180 14.28 1.94 -17.53
C LEU A 180 15.30 1.97 -18.68
N SER A 181 15.40 0.89 -19.46
CA SER A 181 16.35 0.77 -20.58
C SER A 181 16.19 1.86 -21.64
N LEU A 182 14.94 2.27 -21.91
CA LEU A 182 14.69 3.38 -22.83
C LEU A 182 15.07 4.73 -22.20
N CYS A 183 14.82 4.91 -20.90
CA CYS A 183 15.12 6.16 -20.21
C CYS A 183 16.60 6.32 -19.80
N ASP A 184 17.45 5.31 -19.99
CA ASP A 184 18.84 5.25 -19.51
C ASP A 184 19.65 6.51 -19.86
N SER A 185 19.46 7.08 -21.06
CA SER A 185 20.19 8.27 -21.52
C SER A 185 19.67 9.61 -20.97
N THR A 186 18.50 9.61 -20.31
CA THR A 186 17.80 10.84 -19.86
C THR A 186 17.67 10.97 -18.34
N LEU A 187 18.08 9.93 -17.61
CA LEU A 187 18.03 9.90 -16.16
C LEU A 187 19.41 10.18 -15.56
N ASP A 188 19.42 10.87 -14.43
CA ASP A 188 20.62 11.02 -13.60
C ASP A 188 21.19 9.64 -13.22
N ASN A 189 22.51 9.47 -13.36
CA ASN A 189 23.17 8.18 -13.18
C ASN A 189 22.93 7.60 -11.77
N ASN A 190 22.90 8.43 -10.73
CA ASN A 190 22.66 7.96 -9.36
C ASN A 190 21.22 7.44 -9.18
N GLN A 191 20.25 8.10 -9.80
CA GLN A 191 18.87 7.59 -9.85
C GLN A 191 18.78 6.31 -10.65
N LEU A 192 19.53 6.20 -11.74
CA LEU A 192 19.54 5.01 -12.59
C LEU A 192 20.03 3.78 -11.83
N ILE A 193 21.18 3.89 -11.16
CA ILE A 193 21.77 2.82 -10.33
C ILE A 193 20.80 2.37 -9.24
N LYS A 194 20.07 3.30 -8.60
CA LYS A 194 19.03 2.96 -7.61
C LYS A 194 17.96 2.01 -8.15
N TYR A 195 17.46 2.23 -9.37
CA TYR A 195 16.41 1.37 -9.94
C TYR A 195 16.97 0.08 -10.53
N LYS A 196 18.16 0.15 -11.16
CA LYS A 196 18.90 -1.05 -11.58
C LYS A 196 19.15 -1.98 -10.38
N PHE A 197 19.56 -1.45 -9.23
CA PHE A 197 19.79 -2.22 -8.00
C PHE A 197 18.52 -2.92 -7.51
N LYS A 198 17.37 -2.23 -7.55
CA LYS A 198 16.08 -2.80 -7.14
C LYS A 198 15.62 -3.96 -8.04
N LEU A 199 15.97 -3.92 -9.33
CA LEU A 199 15.62 -4.95 -10.31
C LEU A 199 16.63 -6.10 -10.33
N GLN A 200 17.92 -5.84 -10.04
CA GLN A 200 19.00 -6.83 -10.11
C GLN A 200 18.84 -8.03 -9.17
N LYS A 201 17.98 -7.92 -8.16
CA LYS A 201 17.62 -9.04 -7.29
C LYS A 201 16.85 -10.16 -7.99
N PHE A 202 16.44 -9.99 -9.24
CA PHE A 202 15.78 -11.03 -10.02
C PHE A 202 16.72 -11.55 -11.12
N ILE A 203 16.68 -12.86 -11.37
CA ILE A 203 17.58 -13.55 -12.31
C ILE A 203 17.49 -12.95 -13.72
N ASN A 204 16.30 -12.49 -14.12
CA ASN A 204 16.04 -11.96 -15.45
C ASN A 204 16.69 -10.59 -15.72
N TYR A 205 17.22 -9.90 -14.71
CA TYR A 205 17.76 -8.54 -14.87
C TYR A 205 19.17 -8.45 -14.27
N ASN A 206 20.20 -8.65 -15.09
CA ASN A 206 21.58 -8.46 -14.64
C ASN A 206 22.15 -7.12 -15.11
N TYR A 207 22.31 -6.17 -14.20
CA TYR A 207 22.85 -4.84 -14.48
C TYR A 207 24.33 -4.67 -14.04
N ASN A 208 24.99 -5.73 -13.57
CA ASN A 208 26.40 -5.74 -13.15
C ASN A 208 26.79 -4.60 -12.19
N ILE A 209 25.91 -4.21 -11.26
CA ILE A 209 26.20 -3.12 -10.30
C ILE A 209 27.34 -3.50 -9.36
N THR A 210 28.23 -2.55 -9.08
CA THR A 210 29.39 -2.73 -8.19
C THR A 210 29.22 -2.04 -6.83
N ALA A 211 30.01 -2.46 -5.84
CA ALA A 211 30.09 -1.84 -4.52
C ALA A 211 30.36 -0.32 -4.58
N SER A 212 31.30 0.13 -5.42
CA SER A 212 31.61 1.56 -5.60
C SER A 212 30.40 2.34 -6.10
N GLN A 213 29.63 1.79 -7.05
CA GLN A 213 28.41 2.44 -7.55
C GLN A 213 27.33 2.57 -6.46
N ILE A 214 27.20 1.59 -5.55
CA ILE A 214 26.28 1.68 -4.41
C ILE A 214 26.64 2.87 -3.50
N ILE A 215 27.94 3.06 -3.26
CA ILE A 215 28.48 4.14 -2.45
C ILE A 215 28.26 5.47 -3.16
N GLU A 216 28.84 5.66 -4.35
CA GLU A 216 28.78 6.88 -5.16
C GLU A 216 27.35 7.36 -5.43
N SER A 217 26.41 6.43 -5.65
CA SER A 217 24.99 6.77 -5.86
C SER A 217 24.21 7.07 -4.58
N ASN A 218 24.87 7.03 -3.42
CA ASN A 218 24.29 7.24 -2.09
C ASN A 218 23.05 6.35 -1.80
N ILE A 219 23.15 5.07 -2.16
CA ILE A 219 22.07 4.08 -1.95
C ILE A 219 22.42 2.99 -0.94
N ILE A 220 23.45 3.21 -0.11
CA ILE A 220 23.89 2.27 0.94
C ILE A 220 22.73 1.86 1.88
N HIS A 221 21.85 2.79 2.24
CA HIS A 221 20.66 2.50 3.04
C HIS A 221 19.72 1.46 2.40
N LEU A 222 19.60 1.45 1.06
CA LEU A 222 18.84 0.43 0.34
C LEU A 222 19.58 -0.90 0.32
N TYR A 223 20.90 -0.86 0.11
CA TYR A 223 21.76 -2.04 0.17
C TYR A 223 21.65 -2.74 1.53
N LEU A 224 21.75 -2.00 2.64
CA LEU A 224 21.66 -2.54 3.98
C LEU A 224 20.27 -3.11 4.30
N LYS A 225 19.21 -2.45 3.81
CA LYS A 225 17.85 -2.99 3.93
C LYS A 225 17.71 -4.32 3.22
N GLU A 226 18.32 -4.47 2.06
CA GLU A 226 18.35 -5.70 1.27
C GLU A 226 19.24 -6.79 1.92
N LEU A 227 20.40 -6.43 2.47
CA LEU A 227 21.26 -7.32 3.25
C LEU A 227 20.52 -7.93 4.46
N SER A 228 19.71 -7.14 5.16
CA SER A 228 18.93 -7.63 6.31
C SER A 228 17.99 -8.80 5.95
N LYS A 229 17.51 -8.83 4.70
CA LYS A 229 16.55 -9.82 4.19
C LYS A 229 17.21 -11.04 3.52
N SER A 230 18.49 -10.95 3.18
CA SER A 230 19.20 -12.02 2.47
C SER A 230 19.26 -13.32 3.30
N ASN A 231 19.10 -14.49 2.69
CA ASN A 231 19.25 -15.76 3.42
C ASN A 231 20.69 -16.27 3.46
N ASN A 232 21.62 -15.60 2.75
CA ASN A 232 22.99 -16.09 2.57
C ASN A 232 23.89 -15.88 3.80
N PHE A 233 23.48 -14.98 4.70
CA PHE A 233 24.26 -14.61 5.88
C PHE A 233 23.46 -14.90 7.16
N PRO A 234 24.07 -15.55 8.17
CA PRO A 234 23.50 -15.63 9.51
C PRO A 234 23.22 -14.25 10.10
N LEU A 235 22.24 -14.16 10.99
CA LEU A 235 21.83 -12.91 11.64
C LEU A 235 23.00 -12.15 12.28
N LYS A 236 23.92 -12.86 12.96
CA LYS A 236 25.10 -12.26 13.60
C LYS A 236 25.99 -11.54 12.58
N GLN A 237 26.29 -12.18 11.45
CA GLN A 237 27.11 -11.60 10.39
C GLN A 237 26.40 -10.42 9.71
N LYS A 238 25.08 -10.52 9.44
CA LYS A 238 24.31 -9.39 8.92
C LYS A 238 24.41 -8.17 9.82
N PHE A 239 24.31 -8.37 11.13
CA PHE A 239 24.35 -7.28 12.09
C PHE A 239 25.75 -6.66 12.20
N GLU A 240 26.79 -7.49 12.18
CA GLU A 240 28.18 -7.03 12.13
C GLU A 240 28.46 -6.20 10.87
N TYR A 241 28.11 -6.71 9.69
CA TYR A 241 28.27 -5.97 8.43
C TYR A 241 27.45 -4.68 8.42
N TYR A 242 26.21 -4.71 8.90
CA TYR A 242 25.40 -3.51 9.03
C TYR A 242 26.10 -2.43 9.88
N LEU A 243 26.55 -2.79 11.10
CA LEU A 243 27.19 -1.86 12.02
C LEU A 243 28.51 -1.32 11.44
N LEU A 244 29.34 -2.19 10.86
CA LEU A 244 30.62 -1.80 10.27
C LEU A 244 30.44 -0.87 9.07
N THR A 245 29.48 -1.17 8.17
CA THR A 245 29.16 -0.30 7.04
C THR A 245 28.64 1.05 7.53
N VAL A 246 27.67 1.09 8.45
CA VAL A 246 27.14 2.37 8.99
C VAL A 246 28.25 3.19 9.65
N PHE A 247 29.09 2.55 10.48
CA PHE A 247 30.23 3.21 11.12
C PHE A 247 31.15 3.87 10.09
N LYS A 248 31.55 3.13 9.04
CA LYS A 248 32.44 3.65 7.99
C LYS A 248 31.83 4.79 7.20
N VAL A 249 30.54 4.68 6.85
CA VAL A 249 29.87 5.77 6.11
C VAL A 249 29.77 7.04 6.96
N LEU A 250 29.45 6.90 8.24
CA LEU A 250 29.44 8.04 9.17
C LEU A 250 30.83 8.62 9.45
N SER A 251 31.90 7.85 9.19
CA SER A 251 33.28 8.33 9.29
C SER A 251 33.78 9.02 8.01
N LEU A 252 33.24 8.69 6.84
CA LEU A 252 33.60 9.31 5.56
C LEU A 252 33.23 10.79 5.51
N ASN A 253 31.99 11.11 5.88
CA ASN A 253 31.52 12.47 6.04
C ASN A 253 30.18 12.43 6.80
N PRO A 254 30.00 13.17 7.91
CA PRO A 254 28.68 13.25 8.56
C PRO A 254 27.58 13.80 7.63
N ILE A 255 27.94 14.44 6.52
CA ILE A 255 27.03 14.95 5.49
C ILE A 255 26.58 13.83 4.51
N TYR A 256 27.20 12.64 4.47
CA TYR A 256 26.88 11.62 3.46
C TYR A 256 25.40 11.16 3.52
N PHE A 257 24.82 11.13 4.72
CA PHE A 257 23.37 10.96 4.91
C PHE A 257 22.69 12.33 5.00
N THR A 258 22.50 12.98 3.85
CA THR A 258 21.87 14.30 3.78
C THR A 258 20.37 14.30 4.05
N SER A 259 19.70 13.14 4.00
CA SER A 259 18.23 13.07 4.12
C SER A 259 17.75 12.29 5.33
N GLY A 260 16.80 12.88 6.09
CA GLY A 260 16.13 12.20 7.20
C GLY A 260 15.49 10.86 6.80
N ASN A 261 15.03 10.72 5.55
CA ASN A 261 14.49 9.45 5.05
C ASN A 261 15.55 8.33 4.96
N GLN A 262 16.81 8.66 4.61
CA GLN A 262 17.88 7.67 4.61
C GLN A 262 18.20 7.22 6.04
N ILE A 263 18.28 8.16 6.98
CA ILE A 263 18.54 7.85 8.39
C ILE A 263 17.39 7.03 8.98
N MET A 264 16.13 7.39 8.70
CA MET A 264 14.98 6.58 9.10
C MET A 264 15.05 5.17 8.51
N SER A 265 15.44 5.01 7.24
CA SER A 265 15.62 3.68 6.62
C SER A 265 16.72 2.86 7.30
N LEU A 266 17.82 3.50 7.71
CA LEU A 266 18.87 2.84 8.50
C LEU A 266 18.34 2.43 9.87
N ASN A 267 17.71 3.35 10.60
CA ASN A 267 17.16 3.09 11.93
C ASN A 267 16.13 1.95 11.91
N SER A 268 15.23 1.88 10.91
CA SER A 268 14.33 0.74 10.75
C SER A 268 15.05 -0.58 10.47
N THR A 269 16.12 -0.54 9.67
CA THR A 269 16.94 -1.73 9.40
C THR A 269 17.68 -2.19 10.65
N PHE A 270 18.23 -1.25 11.43
CA PHE A 270 18.85 -1.51 12.72
C PHE A 270 17.85 -2.13 13.71
N LEU A 271 16.67 -1.53 13.88
CA LEU A 271 15.63 -2.05 14.76
C LEU A 271 15.19 -3.45 14.33
N SER A 272 15.05 -3.71 13.03
CA SER A 272 14.75 -5.05 12.52
C SER A 272 15.84 -6.05 12.88
N LEU A 273 17.12 -5.73 12.66
CA LEU A 273 18.23 -6.61 13.02
C LEU A 273 18.35 -6.82 14.54
N LEU A 274 18.12 -5.77 15.33
CA LEU A 274 18.17 -5.79 16.79
C LEU A 274 17.05 -6.64 17.39
N TYR A 275 15.83 -6.53 16.84
CA TYR A 275 14.66 -7.29 17.28
C TYR A 275 14.92 -8.81 17.31
N HIS A 276 15.63 -9.31 16.29
CA HIS A 276 15.95 -10.73 16.11
C HIS A 276 17.15 -11.19 16.96
N GLN A 277 17.91 -10.29 17.59
CA GLN A 277 19.10 -10.71 18.34
C GLN A 277 18.73 -11.49 19.61
N PRO A 278 19.30 -12.69 19.80
CA PRO A 278 19.15 -13.41 21.06
C PRO A 278 19.81 -12.62 22.20
N GLY A 279 19.14 -12.52 23.34
CA GLY A 279 19.65 -11.83 24.54
C GLY A 279 19.33 -10.34 24.64
N ILE A 280 18.80 -9.70 23.59
CA ILE A 280 18.27 -8.34 23.68
C ILE A 280 16.83 -8.41 24.16
N ASN A 281 16.58 -7.99 25.40
CA ASN A 281 15.23 -7.91 25.96
C ASN A 281 14.48 -6.64 25.50
N TYR A 282 13.20 -6.57 25.83
CA TYR A 282 12.28 -5.50 25.47
C TYR A 282 12.76 -4.15 26.01
N THR A 283 13.26 -4.10 27.24
CA THR A 283 13.71 -2.86 27.87
C THR A 283 14.91 -2.25 27.12
N ILE A 284 15.88 -3.08 26.71
CA ILE A 284 17.03 -2.64 25.90
C ILE A 284 16.56 -2.23 24.50
N PHE A 285 15.69 -3.03 23.87
CA PHE A 285 15.13 -2.70 22.56
C PHE A 285 14.37 -1.37 22.58
N TYR A 286 13.55 -1.16 23.60
CA TYR A 286 12.83 0.08 23.86
C TYR A 286 13.78 1.26 24.05
N ALA A 287 14.87 1.10 24.82
CA ALA A 287 15.88 2.13 25.00
C ALA A 287 16.48 2.58 23.65
N TYR A 288 16.83 1.62 22.77
CA TYR A 288 17.27 1.90 21.39
C TYR A 288 16.21 2.64 20.58
N PHE A 289 14.95 2.21 20.68
CA PHE A 289 13.84 2.84 19.99
C PHE A 289 13.67 4.31 20.38
N ILE A 290 13.58 4.62 21.68
CA ILE A 290 13.33 6.00 22.14
C ILE A 290 14.56 6.90 22.01
N THR A 291 15.77 6.35 22.04
CA THR A 291 16.99 7.15 21.81
C THR A 291 17.15 7.50 20.33
N LEU A 292 16.79 6.59 19.42
CA LEU A 292 16.74 6.89 17.98
C LEU A 292 15.61 7.86 17.61
N TYR A 293 14.47 7.78 18.32
CA TYR A 293 13.27 8.57 18.05
C TYR A 293 12.72 9.22 19.34
N PRO A 294 13.39 10.25 19.90
CA PRO A 294 12.99 10.85 21.17
C PRO A 294 11.55 11.36 21.19
N ASN A 295 11.06 11.93 20.07
CA ASN A 295 9.69 12.44 19.98
C ASN A 295 8.61 11.34 19.96
N ALA A 296 9.00 10.06 19.84
CA ALA A 296 8.07 8.95 19.91
C ALA A 296 7.67 8.58 21.34
N GLU A 297 8.42 8.98 22.38
CA GLU A 297 8.22 8.49 23.76
C GLU A 297 6.77 8.71 24.25
N LYS A 298 6.25 9.93 24.13
CA LYS A 298 4.87 10.27 24.52
C LYS A 298 3.83 9.45 23.76
N THR A 299 4.10 9.14 22.49
CA THR A 299 3.21 8.30 21.68
C THR A 299 3.24 6.87 22.19
N ILE A 300 4.41 6.32 22.47
CA ILE A 300 4.58 4.95 22.97
C ILE A 300 3.95 4.77 24.36
N GLU A 301 4.03 5.79 25.21
CA GLU A 301 3.33 5.84 26.49
C GLU A 301 1.80 5.75 26.30
N LYS A 302 1.23 6.56 25.40
CA LYS A 302 -0.20 6.50 25.05
C LYS A 302 -0.61 5.13 24.48
N LEU A 303 0.29 4.48 23.75
CA LEU A 303 0.08 3.12 23.24
C LEU A 303 0.11 2.05 24.34
N GLY A 304 0.57 2.37 25.55
CA GLY A 304 0.68 1.45 26.68
C GLY A 304 1.87 0.49 26.55
N LEU A 305 2.92 0.92 25.86
CA LEU A 305 4.12 0.13 25.58
C LEU A 305 5.33 0.56 26.42
N LYS A 306 5.25 1.65 27.18
CA LYS A 306 6.35 2.06 28.06
C LYS A 306 6.56 1.00 29.15
N PRO A 307 7.79 0.49 29.35
CA PRO A 307 8.07 -0.44 30.44
C PRO A 307 8.00 0.27 31.80
N ASP A 308 7.55 -0.44 32.84
CA ASP A 308 7.46 0.07 34.22
C ASP A 308 8.80 0.01 34.98
N VAL A 309 9.91 -0.25 34.29
CA VAL A 309 11.25 -0.39 34.85
C VAL A 309 12.18 0.73 34.38
N GLU A 310 13.29 0.93 35.09
CA GLU A 310 14.31 1.89 34.68
C GLU A 310 14.85 1.56 33.28
N ILE A 311 14.83 2.55 32.40
CA ILE A 311 15.28 2.41 31.02
C ILE A 311 16.81 2.57 31.01
N PRO A 312 17.57 1.57 30.52
CA PRO A 312 19.01 1.66 30.49
C PRO A 312 19.46 2.80 29.57
N LYS A 313 20.51 3.51 29.97
CA LYS A 313 21.16 4.49 29.11
C LYS A 313 21.97 3.75 28.05
N ILE A 314 21.71 4.08 26.80
CA ILE A 314 22.46 3.56 25.66
C ILE A 314 23.17 4.70 24.93
N ASN A 315 24.29 4.39 24.31
CA ASN A 315 25.05 5.37 23.54
C ASN A 315 24.74 5.20 22.05
N ILE A 316 24.21 6.24 21.44
CA ILE A 316 23.97 6.33 20.00
C ILE A 316 24.62 7.61 19.48
N ARG A 317 25.32 7.51 18.35
CA ARG A 317 25.84 8.68 17.63
C ARG A 317 24.71 9.65 17.28
N SER A 318 24.89 10.93 17.56
CA SER A 318 23.87 11.97 17.38
C SER A 318 23.29 12.06 15.97
N GLU A 319 24.08 11.70 14.95
CA GLU A 319 23.73 11.74 13.54
C GLU A 319 22.63 10.73 13.18
N LEU A 320 22.44 9.69 13.99
CA LEU A 320 21.39 8.68 13.80
C LEU A 320 20.09 9.03 14.54
N ILE A 321 20.12 10.05 15.42
CA ILE A 321 18.95 10.47 16.19
C ILE A 321 18.02 11.28 15.30
N GLN A 322 16.75 10.89 15.23
CA GLN A 322 15.73 11.51 14.40
C GLN A 322 14.66 12.20 15.25
N GLN A 323 14.43 13.49 14.98
CA GLN A 323 13.34 14.24 15.61
C GLN A 323 11.96 13.90 14.99
N SER A 324 11.93 13.19 13.86
CA SER A 324 10.69 12.69 13.28
C SER A 324 10.13 11.52 14.09
N LEU A 325 8.85 11.20 13.87
CA LEU A 325 8.28 9.95 14.36
C LEU A 325 8.73 8.77 13.47
N PRO A 326 8.90 7.58 14.05
CA PRO A 326 9.32 6.39 13.30
C PRO A 326 8.22 5.88 12.37
N TYR A 327 8.59 4.95 11.48
CA TYR A 327 7.61 4.31 10.60
C TYR A 327 6.67 3.40 11.40
N LEU A 328 5.48 3.14 10.85
CA LEU A 328 4.51 2.23 11.49
C LEU A 328 5.05 0.79 11.61
N GLU A 329 5.96 0.38 10.71
CA GLU A 329 6.70 -0.88 10.78
C GLU A 329 7.60 -0.96 12.03
N ASP A 330 8.23 0.14 12.44
CA ASP A 330 9.06 0.17 13.64
C ASP A 330 8.18 0.00 14.90
N PHE A 331 7.01 0.66 14.94
CA PHE A 331 6.03 0.43 16.01
C PHE A 331 5.56 -1.03 16.06
N ALA A 332 5.41 -1.68 14.90
CA ALA A 332 5.05 -3.09 14.82
C ALA A 332 6.13 -4.00 15.41
N LEU A 333 7.43 -3.70 15.19
CA LEU A 333 8.53 -4.40 15.84
C LEU A 333 8.50 -4.23 17.36
N LEU A 334 8.20 -3.02 17.84
CA LEU A 334 8.07 -2.74 19.27
C LEU A 334 6.93 -3.54 19.91
N TYR A 335 5.74 -3.56 19.28
CA TYR A 335 4.63 -4.40 19.72
C TYR A 335 4.99 -5.88 19.71
N SER A 336 5.65 -6.35 18.65
CA SER A 336 6.04 -7.76 18.51
C SER A 336 6.94 -8.18 19.67
N LYS A 337 7.97 -7.37 19.95
CA LYS A 337 8.92 -7.64 21.04
C LYS A 337 8.22 -7.64 22.39
N TYR A 338 7.36 -6.65 22.63
CA TYR A 338 6.56 -6.57 23.85
C TYR A 338 5.67 -7.81 24.04
N PHE A 339 4.96 -8.25 23.01
CA PHE A 339 4.07 -9.41 23.08
C PHE A 339 4.81 -10.71 23.34
N HIS A 340 5.98 -10.86 22.71
CA HIS A 340 6.81 -12.04 22.86
C HIS A 340 7.43 -12.19 24.25
N GLU A 341 7.71 -11.10 24.94
CA GLU A 341 8.38 -11.15 26.25
C GLU A 341 7.42 -11.01 27.43
N THR A 342 6.38 -10.18 27.29
CA THR A 342 5.45 -9.89 28.40
C THR A 342 4.20 -10.77 28.40
N HIS A 343 3.96 -11.49 27.30
CA HIS A 343 2.79 -12.37 27.13
C HIS A 343 1.47 -11.76 27.60
N PRO A 344 1.04 -10.61 27.03
CA PRO A 344 -0.11 -9.87 27.52
C PRO A 344 -1.38 -10.73 27.53
N SER A 345 -2.15 -10.63 28.62
CA SER A 345 -3.45 -11.30 28.74
C SER A 345 -4.45 -10.81 27.69
N LYS A 346 -5.54 -11.56 27.47
CA LYS A 346 -6.61 -11.17 26.53
C LYS A 346 -7.14 -9.75 26.78
N ASN A 347 -7.32 -9.37 28.04
CA ASN A 347 -7.86 -8.07 28.39
C ASN A 347 -6.82 -6.97 28.15
N HIS A 348 -5.55 -7.25 28.48
CA HIS A 348 -4.46 -6.32 28.21
C HIS A 348 -4.25 -6.11 26.71
N LEU A 349 -4.26 -7.16 25.91
CA LEU A 349 -4.16 -7.08 24.46
C LEU A 349 -5.31 -6.25 23.84
N LYS A 350 -6.54 -6.43 24.32
CA LYS A 350 -7.68 -5.59 23.91
C LYS A 350 -7.47 -4.12 24.27
N LYS A 351 -6.91 -3.83 25.44
CA LYS A 351 -6.57 -2.47 25.88
C LYS A 351 -5.51 -1.86 24.97
N LEU A 352 -4.42 -2.57 24.69
CA LEU A 352 -3.35 -2.13 23.79
C LEU A 352 -3.89 -1.82 22.38
N PHE A 353 -4.71 -2.70 21.82
CA PHE A 353 -5.32 -2.44 20.51
C PHE A 353 -6.28 -1.25 20.52
N ARG A 354 -7.05 -1.07 21.61
CA ARG A 354 -7.92 0.10 21.78
C ARG A 354 -7.09 1.39 21.86
N ASN A 355 -6.03 1.40 22.65
CA ASN A 355 -5.13 2.55 22.79
C ASN A 355 -4.53 2.95 21.44
N TYR A 356 -4.08 1.96 20.67
CA TYR A 356 -3.62 2.16 19.30
C TYR A 356 -4.70 2.79 18.41
N LEU A 357 -5.88 2.17 18.31
CA LEU A 357 -6.96 2.70 17.47
C LEU A 357 -7.38 4.11 17.88
N THR A 358 -7.55 4.37 19.18
CA THR A 358 -7.91 5.71 19.66
C THR A 358 -6.86 6.75 19.29
N SER A 359 -5.56 6.40 19.40
CA SER A 359 -4.47 7.30 19.02
C SER A 359 -4.46 7.60 17.52
N VAL A 360 -4.67 6.59 16.68
CA VAL A 360 -4.74 6.76 15.22
C VAL A 360 -5.96 7.60 14.83
N ILE A 361 -7.15 7.27 15.35
CA ILE A 361 -8.40 7.99 15.05
C ILE A 361 -8.28 9.45 15.45
N SER A 362 -7.76 9.72 16.66
CA SER A 362 -7.56 11.09 17.15
C SER A 362 -6.63 11.88 16.25
N TYR A 363 -5.56 11.26 15.74
CA TYR A 363 -4.66 11.92 14.79
C TYR A 363 -5.36 12.20 13.45
N GLN A 364 -5.97 11.17 12.85
CA GLN A 364 -6.61 11.27 11.53
C GLN A 364 -7.80 12.23 11.50
N TYR A 365 -8.52 12.36 12.62
CA TYR A 365 -9.61 13.32 12.75
C TYR A 365 -9.12 14.77 12.65
N ASN A 366 -7.94 15.06 13.21
CA ASN A 366 -7.32 16.38 13.22
C ASN A 366 -6.39 16.64 12.01
N GLU A 367 -6.28 15.67 11.09
CA GLU A 367 -5.37 15.76 9.95
C GLU A 367 -5.92 16.63 8.82
N ILE A 368 -5.41 17.87 8.71
CA ILE A 368 -5.72 18.83 7.64
C ILE A 368 -4.97 18.46 6.35
N ALA A 369 -5.68 18.39 5.22
CA ALA A 369 -5.18 17.89 3.94
C ALA A 369 -4.00 18.69 3.33
N SER A 370 -3.79 19.94 3.74
CA SER A 370 -2.88 20.89 3.10
C SER A 370 -1.50 21.04 3.76
N ILE A 371 -1.24 20.48 4.95
CA ILE A 371 -0.14 21.00 5.79
C ILE A 371 1.02 20.04 6.11
N SER A 372 0.89 18.70 6.12
CA SER A 372 2.00 17.90 6.63
C SER A 372 3.04 17.52 5.57
N ASN A 373 4.04 18.40 5.35
CA ASN A 373 5.36 17.99 4.82
C ASN A 373 6.10 17.00 5.75
N GLN A 374 5.53 16.67 6.91
CA GLN A 374 6.10 15.76 7.89
C GLN A 374 5.43 14.39 7.84
N HIS A 375 6.26 13.34 7.79
CA HIS A 375 5.81 11.96 7.91
C HIS A 375 5.26 11.70 9.31
N HIS A 376 3.97 11.38 9.42
CA HIS A 376 3.37 10.86 10.65
C HIS A 376 2.88 9.42 10.43
N PRO A 377 3.24 8.45 11.30
CA PRO A 377 2.90 7.03 11.13
C PRO A 377 1.40 6.76 11.17
N PHE A 378 0.62 7.64 11.80
CA PHE A 378 -0.85 7.51 11.90
C PHE A 378 -1.62 8.28 10.80
N SER A 379 -0.93 8.97 9.90
CA SER A 379 -1.55 9.71 8.79
C SER A 379 -2.39 8.81 7.89
N LYS A 380 -3.56 9.27 7.45
CA LYS A 380 -4.44 8.51 6.52
C LYS A 380 -3.77 8.17 5.19
N PHE A 381 -2.66 8.84 4.84
CA PHE A 381 -1.90 8.65 3.60
C PHE A 381 -0.70 7.71 3.73
N ASN A 382 -0.18 7.52 4.94
CA ASN A 382 1.01 6.71 5.21
C ASN A 382 0.71 5.48 6.07
N HIS A 383 -0.50 5.37 6.62
CA HIS A 383 -0.90 4.28 7.49
C HIS A 383 -0.99 2.94 6.73
N ASP A 384 -0.45 1.88 7.31
CA ASP A 384 -0.47 0.53 6.76
C ASP A 384 -1.07 -0.50 7.74
N THR A 385 -0.85 -1.80 7.50
CA THR A 385 -1.40 -2.90 8.31
C THR A 385 -0.38 -3.53 9.27
N SER A 386 0.83 -2.97 9.39
CA SER A 386 1.95 -3.58 10.13
C SER A 386 1.61 -3.86 11.59
N VAL A 387 1.03 -2.87 12.29
CA VAL A 387 0.59 -3.06 13.69
C VAL A 387 -0.54 -4.09 13.78
N LEU A 388 -1.59 -3.99 12.93
CA LEU A 388 -2.68 -4.98 12.92
C LEU A 388 -2.14 -6.41 12.74
N SER A 389 -1.21 -6.60 11.80
CA SER A 389 -0.58 -7.89 11.51
C SER A 389 0.13 -8.45 12.73
N THR A 390 0.80 -7.61 13.51
CA THR A 390 1.45 -8.00 14.77
C THR A 390 0.44 -8.55 15.79
N PHE A 391 -0.73 -7.90 15.91
CA PHE A 391 -1.80 -8.40 16.77
C PHE A 391 -2.37 -9.73 16.26
N ILE A 392 -2.53 -9.90 14.95
CA ILE A 392 -2.99 -11.16 14.35
C ILE A 392 -1.95 -12.26 14.61
N ASP A 393 -0.66 -11.97 14.42
CA ASP A 393 0.43 -12.92 14.64
C ASP A 393 0.47 -13.46 16.04
N TYR A 394 0.45 -12.56 17.02
CA TYR A 394 0.46 -12.96 18.41
C TYR A 394 -0.79 -13.75 18.84
N THR A 395 -1.94 -13.55 18.18
CA THR A 395 -3.20 -14.19 18.59
C THR A 395 -3.57 -15.43 17.80
N PHE A 396 -3.03 -15.60 16.58
CA PHE A 396 -3.39 -16.69 15.65
C PHE A 396 -2.22 -17.53 15.20
N THR A 397 -1.15 -16.88 14.72
CA THR A 397 -0.19 -17.52 13.83
C THR A 397 1.05 -18.01 14.56
N ASN A 398 1.38 -17.44 15.72
CA ASN A 398 2.64 -17.70 16.41
C ASN A 398 2.53 -18.79 17.48
N GLN A 399 2.59 -20.07 17.10
CA GLN A 399 2.69 -21.19 18.05
C GLN A 399 4.07 -21.22 18.73
N PRO A 400 4.19 -21.54 20.04
CA PRO A 400 3.17 -22.02 20.99
C PRO A 400 2.41 -20.92 21.76
N PHE A 401 2.76 -19.64 21.55
CA PHE A 401 2.22 -18.52 22.33
C PHE A 401 0.88 -17.98 21.81
N ALA A 402 0.44 -18.45 20.64
CA ALA A 402 -0.80 -18.04 20.02
C ALA A 402 -1.99 -18.39 20.94
N LEU A 403 -2.79 -17.37 21.24
CA LEU A 403 -3.99 -17.55 22.03
C LEU A 403 -5.09 -18.36 21.32
N PHE A 404 -4.92 -18.67 20.02
CA PHE A 404 -5.89 -19.30 19.11
C PHE A 404 -7.31 -18.77 19.30
N LYS A 405 -7.53 -17.48 18.97
CA LYS A 405 -8.83 -16.81 19.17
C LYS A 405 -9.38 -16.19 17.89
N PRO A 406 -9.80 -16.98 16.88
CA PRO A 406 -10.29 -16.46 15.60
C PRO A 406 -11.45 -15.47 15.73
N LYS A 407 -12.34 -15.62 16.73
CA LYS A 407 -13.39 -14.64 17.04
C LYS A 407 -12.84 -13.31 17.57
N LEU A 408 -11.79 -13.33 18.39
CA LEU A 408 -11.14 -12.10 18.84
C LEU A 408 -10.53 -11.38 17.64
N ILE A 409 -9.82 -12.12 16.79
CA ILE A 409 -9.05 -11.59 15.67
C ILE A 409 -9.94 -10.99 14.60
N SER A 410 -10.98 -11.71 14.20
CA SER A 410 -12.01 -11.17 13.31
C SER A 410 -12.60 -9.86 13.83
N ASN A 411 -12.87 -9.74 15.14
CA ASN A 411 -13.35 -8.48 15.73
C ASN A 411 -12.29 -7.36 15.66
N LEU A 412 -11.00 -7.67 15.86
CA LEU A 412 -9.92 -6.70 15.70
C LEU A 412 -9.83 -6.20 14.24
N ILE A 413 -9.89 -7.13 13.28
CA ILE A 413 -9.88 -6.84 11.84
C ILE A 413 -11.07 -5.97 11.44
N ILE A 414 -12.28 -6.37 11.84
CA ILE A 414 -13.50 -5.61 11.56
C ILE A 414 -13.37 -4.21 12.13
N LYS A 415 -12.95 -4.07 13.40
CA LYS A 415 -12.82 -2.76 14.04
C LYS A 415 -11.76 -1.89 13.37
N PHE A 416 -10.62 -2.47 12.96
CA PHE A 416 -9.57 -1.74 12.26
C PHE A 416 -10.08 -1.13 10.95
N TYR A 417 -10.63 -1.97 10.08
CA TYR A 417 -11.05 -1.54 8.74
C TYR A 417 -12.29 -0.65 8.76
N THR A 418 -13.19 -0.83 9.74
CA THR A 418 -14.38 0.03 9.87
C THR A 418 -14.10 1.37 10.53
N SER A 419 -13.10 1.45 11.42
CA SER A 419 -12.85 2.67 12.22
C SER A 419 -11.79 3.59 11.63
N LEU A 420 -10.82 3.07 10.88
CA LEU A 420 -9.72 3.88 10.36
C LEU A 420 -10.02 4.40 8.96
N LYS A 421 -9.73 5.69 8.73
CA LYS A 421 -9.74 6.27 7.39
C LYS A 421 -8.39 5.99 6.75
N ILE A 422 -8.33 4.97 5.88
CA ILE A 422 -7.11 4.63 5.15
C ILE A 422 -7.33 4.96 3.68
N SER A 423 -6.68 6.02 3.19
CA SER A 423 -6.85 6.50 1.81
C SER A 423 -6.31 5.50 0.79
N TYR A 424 -5.25 4.80 1.15
CA TYR A 424 -4.64 3.74 0.36
C TYR A 424 -3.96 2.76 1.31
N ILE A 425 -4.35 1.49 1.26
CA ILE A 425 -3.65 0.45 1.99
C ILE A 425 -2.54 -0.07 1.08
N ASP A 426 -1.31 0.34 1.35
CA ASP A 426 -0.15 -0.16 0.61
C ASP A 426 0.17 -1.60 1.03
N HIS A 427 -0.57 -2.55 0.44
CA HIS A 427 -0.40 -3.98 0.67
C HIS A 427 0.94 -4.55 0.15
N LYS A 428 1.86 -3.69 -0.32
CA LYS A 428 3.10 -4.13 -0.98
C LYS A 428 4.37 -3.46 -0.42
N LYS A 429 4.26 -2.42 0.43
CA LYS A 429 5.43 -1.74 1.04
C LYS A 429 5.95 -2.37 2.32
N SER A 430 5.08 -2.94 3.15
CA SER A 430 5.48 -3.55 4.42
C SER A 430 6.02 -4.96 4.19
N PHE A 431 7.16 -5.32 4.79
CA PHE A 431 7.67 -6.70 4.82
C PHE A 431 6.60 -7.67 5.38
N ILE A 432 5.70 -7.14 6.22
CA ILE A 432 4.61 -7.81 6.91
C ILE A 432 3.33 -7.85 6.05
N SER A 433 3.27 -7.19 4.90
CA SER A 433 2.03 -7.15 4.10
C SER A 433 1.72 -8.47 3.37
N PHE A 434 2.76 -9.21 2.94
CA PHE A 434 2.60 -10.55 2.38
C PHE A 434 2.11 -11.52 3.47
N THR A 435 2.67 -11.41 4.67
CA THR A 435 2.18 -12.18 5.83
C THR A 435 0.77 -11.76 6.21
N HIS A 436 0.38 -10.48 6.11
CA HIS A 436 -0.98 -10.03 6.43
C HIS A 436 -2.05 -10.66 5.55
N LYS A 437 -1.86 -10.68 4.22
CA LYS A 437 -2.81 -11.37 3.33
C LYS A 437 -2.90 -12.86 3.63
N GLN A 438 -1.75 -13.48 3.89
CA GLN A 438 -1.69 -14.90 4.26
C GLN A 438 -2.37 -15.16 5.61
N GLN A 439 -2.19 -14.30 6.62
CA GLN A 439 -2.85 -14.35 7.92
C GLN A 439 -4.38 -14.25 7.77
N LEU A 440 -4.85 -13.29 6.96
CA LEU A 440 -6.28 -13.12 6.65
C LEU A 440 -6.84 -14.35 5.95
N GLN A 441 -6.11 -14.90 4.98
CA GLN A 441 -6.47 -16.13 4.29
C GLN A 441 -6.55 -17.31 5.27
N ASN A 442 -5.52 -17.52 6.09
CA ASN A 442 -5.48 -18.58 7.09
C ASN A 442 -6.66 -18.45 8.08
N LEU A 443 -7.00 -17.23 8.51
CA LEU A 443 -8.14 -16.99 9.38
C LEU A 443 -9.46 -17.37 8.70
N ILE A 444 -9.68 -16.93 7.46
CA ILE A 444 -10.90 -17.26 6.71
C ILE A 444 -10.99 -18.77 6.48
N GLU A 445 -9.92 -19.41 6.05
CA GLU A 445 -9.88 -20.87 5.86
C GLU A 445 -10.16 -21.64 7.15
N TYR A 446 -9.66 -21.14 8.29
CA TYR A 446 -9.98 -21.72 9.60
C TYR A 446 -11.47 -21.60 9.93
N LEU A 447 -12.06 -20.41 9.72
CA LEU A 447 -13.49 -20.15 9.96
C LEU A 447 -14.40 -20.95 9.02
N LEU A 448 -13.92 -21.31 7.82
CA LEU A 448 -14.64 -22.11 6.83
C LEU A 448 -14.52 -23.63 7.05
N ASN A 449 -13.64 -24.09 7.93
CA ASN A 449 -13.41 -25.52 8.12
C ASN A 449 -14.44 -26.12 9.09
N PRO A 450 -15.39 -26.96 8.63
CA PRO A 450 -16.45 -27.50 9.48
C PRO A 450 -15.94 -28.48 10.55
N LYS A 451 -14.69 -28.94 10.43
CA LYS A 451 -14.05 -29.80 11.44
C LYS A 451 -13.48 -29.01 12.62
N LYS A 452 -13.42 -27.67 12.54
CA LYS A 452 -12.91 -26.82 13.62
C LYS A 452 -14.04 -26.45 14.60
N THR A 453 -13.72 -26.41 15.88
CA THR A 453 -14.68 -26.11 16.98
C THR A 453 -15.27 -24.69 16.87
N GLU A 454 -14.56 -23.77 16.24
CA GLU A 454 -14.97 -22.39 16.04
C GLU A 454 -15.30 -22.09 14.57
N PHE A 455 -15.76 -23.10 13.81
CA PHE A 455 -16.37 -22.91 12.50
C PHE A 455 -17.43 -21.80 12.56
N ASP A 456 -17.32 -20.80 11.69
CA ASP A 456 -18.18 -19.61 11.66
C ASP A 456 -18.20 -19.05 10.22
N LEU A 457 -19.03 -19.69 9.39
CA LEU A 457 -19.21 -19.32 7.98
C LEU A 457 -19.67 -17.86 7.82
N GLU A 458 -20.59 -17.41 8.66
CA GLU A 458 -21.11 -16.04 8.60
C GLU A 458 -19.97 -15.02 8.76
N ARG A 459 -19.13 -15.23 9.77
CA ARG A 459 -17.98 -14.35 10.02
C ARG A 459 -16.97 -14.39 8.88
N ALA A 460 -16.75 -15.56 8.28
CA ALA A 460 -15.92 -15.66 7.07
C ALA A 460 -16.49 -14.82 5.92
N LEU A 461 -17.80 -14.87 5.69
CA LEU A 461 -18.49 -14.07 4.66
C LEU A 461 -18.40 -12.56 4.94
N ILE A 462 -18.62 -12.14 6.20
CA ILE A 462 -18.49 -10.74 6.64
C ILE A 462 -17.06 -10.24 6.37
N LEU A 463 -16.05 -11.03 6.74
CA LEU A 463 -14.65 -10.67 6.52
C LEU A 463 -14.34 -10.54 5.03
N ILE A 464 -14.77 -11.49 4.19
CA ILE A 464 -14.57 -11.42 2.74
C ILE A 464 -15.15 -10.14 2.15
N GLN A 465 -16.40 -9.82 2.49
CA GLN A 465 -17.07 -8.63 2.00
C GLN A 465 -16.36 -7.34 2.46
N LEU A 466 -15.97 -7.28 3.73
CA LEU A 466 -15.19 -6.18 4.29
C LEU A 466 -13.86 -6.01 3.54
N LEU A 467 -13.10 -7.09 3.36
CA LEU A 467 -11.81 -7.09 2.66
C LEU A 467 -11.97 -6.63 1.22
N SER A 468 -12.98 -7.13 0.49
CA SER A 468 -13.28 -6.67 -0.87
C SER A 468 -13.61 -5.17 -0.94
N ASN A 469 -14.39 -4.64 0.02
CA ASN A 469 -14.69 -3.20 0.10
C ASN A 469 -13.42 -2.34 0.30
N HIS A 470 -12.42 -2.89 1.01
CA HIS A 470 -11.12 -2.26 1.19
C HIS A 470 -10.10 -2.60 0.08
N ASN A 471 -10.53 -3.21 -1.03
CA ASN A 471 -9.69 -3.66 -2.15
C ASN A 471 -8.58 -4.66 -1.73
N ILE A 472 -8.84 -5.47 -0.70
CA ILE A 472 -7.93 -6.49 -0.19
C ILE A 472 -8.32 -7.84 -0.80
N TYR A 473 -7.70 -8.17 -1.93
CA TYR A 473 -7.99 -9.43 -2.62
C TYR A 473 -7.06 -10.54 -2.13
N LEU A 474 -7.68 -11.63 -1.65
CA LEU A 474 -7.05 -12.90 -1.24
C LEU A 474 -6.85 -13.83 -2.45
N HIS A 475 -6.19 -14.97 -2.25
CA HIS A 475 -5.97 -15.96 -3.31
C HIS A 475 -7.28 -16.57 -3.83
N GLY A 476 -7.35 -16.87 -5.13
CA GLY A 476 -8.52 -17.44 -5.81
C GLY A 476 -9.13 -18.65 -5.12
N SER A 477 -8.28 -19.56 -4.64
CA SER A 477 -8.70 -20.76 -3.90
C SER A 477 -9.50 -20.45 -2.63
N THR A 478 -9.26 -19.30 -1.98
CA THR A 478 -9.97 -18.88 -0.76
C THR A 478 -11.44 -18.59 -1.08
N TYR A 479 -11.70 -17.92 -2.19
CA TYR A 479 -13.07 -17.65 -2.65
C TYR A 479 -13.78 -18.96 -3.03
N MET A 480 -13.07 -19.88 -3.68
CA MET A 480 -13.65 -21.18 -4.03
C MET A 480 -13.95 -22.04 -2.80
N LYS A 481 -13.16 -21.96 -1.72
CA LYS A 481 -13.47 -22.61 -0.44
C LYS A 481 -14.78 -22.11 0.19
N ILE A 482 -15.16 -20.84 -0.04
CA ILE A 482 -16.44 -20.29 0.42
C ILE A 482 -17.58 -20.91 -0.37
N ILE A 483 -17.44 -20.95 -1.69
CA ILE A 483 -18.43 -21.57 -2.57
C ILE A 483 -18.62 -23.05 -2.19
N GLU A 484 -17.51 -23.76 -1.99
CA GLU A 484 -17.51 -25.14 -1.54
C GLU A 484 -18.22 -25.30 -0.19
N ALA A 485 -17.92 -24.45 0.79
CA ALA A 485 -18.56 -24.50 2.10
C ALA A 485 -20.07 -24.24 2.04
N LEU A 486 -20.51 -23.26 1.24
CA LEU A 486 -21.93 -22.95 1.06
C LEU A 486 -22.68 -24.08 0.35
N VAL A 487 -22.09 -24.65 -0.71
CA VAL A 487 -22.67 -25.79 -1.44
C VAL A 487 -22.76 -27.02 -0.55
N LYS A 488 -21.73 -27.33 0.25
CA LYS A 488 -21.74 -28.47 1.20
C LYS A 488 -22.80 -28.35 2.29
N LEU A 489 -23.26 -27.12 2.57
CA LEU A 489 -24.32 -26.84 3.54
C LEU A 489 -25.69 -26.62 2.86
N ASP A 490 -25.81 -26.98 1.58
CA ASP A 490 -27.02 -26.84 0.75
C ASP A 490 -27.52 -25.40 0.55
N PHE A 491 -26.67 -24.39 0.75
CA PHE A 491 -26.97 -22.98 0.48
C PHE A 491 -26.67 -22.58 -0.98
N ASN A 492 -27.22 -23.32 -1.94
CA ASN A 492 -26.87 -23.20 -3.36
C ASN A 492 -27.16 -21.81 -3.97
N GLU A 493 -28.26 -21.14 -3.60
CA GLU A 493 -28.59 -19.79 -4.09
C GLU A 493 -27.62 -18.72 -3.57
N TYR A 494 -27.19 -18.84 -2.30
CA TYR A 494 -26.17 -17.95 -1.74
C TYR A 494 -24.81 -18.23 -2.38
N ALA A 495 -24.45 -19.50 -2.57
CA ALA A 495 -23.23 -19.88 -3.26
C ALA A 495 -23.19 -19.31 -4.68
N LYS A 496 -24.29 -19.43 -5.43
CA LYS A 496 -24.43 -18.82 -6.77
C LYS A 496 -24.25 -17.30 -6.72
N SER A 497 -24.87 -16.63 -5.75
CA SER A 497 -24.80 -15.17 -5.62
C SER A 497 -23.37 -14.70 -5.36
N TYR A 498 -22.66 -15.33 -4.41
CA TYR A 498 -21.26 -15.03 -4.13
C TYR A 498 -20.35 -15.37 -5.31
N TYR A 499 -20.57 -16.52 -5.96
CA TYR A 499 -19.79 -16.93 -7.12
C TYR A 499 -19.94 -15.93 -8.27
N VAL A 500 -21.15 -15.51 -8.60
CA VAL A 500 -21.40 -14.51 -9.66
C VAL A 500 -20.73 -13.17 -9.32
N PHE A 501 -20.75 -12.75 -8.05
CA PHE A 501 -19.99 -11.58 -7.60
C PHE A 501 -18.47 -11.76 -7.84
N PHE A 502 -17.88 -12.87 -7.39
CA PHE A 502 -16.46 -13.17 -7.57
C PHE A 502 -16.04 -13.29 -9.04
N ALA A 503 -16.87 -13.91 -9.88
CA ALA A 503 -16.65 -14.13 -11.30
C ALA A 503 -16.74 -12.84 -12.14
N ASN A 504 -17.46 -11.83 -11.64
CA ASN A 504 -17.61 -10.54 -12.30
C ASN A 504 -16.63 -9.47 -11.78
N ASP A 505 -16.10 -9.62 -10.57
CA ASP A 505 -15.06 -8.74 -10.05
C ASP A 505 -13.73 -8.95 -10.80
N PRO A 506 -13.13 -7.93 -11.42
CA PRO A 506 -11.91 -8.11 -12.22
C PRO A 506 -10.70 -8.63 -11.45
N MET A 507 -10.56 -8.28 -10.17
CA MET A 507 -9.43 -8.67 -9.33
C MET A 507 -9.59 -10.07 -8.77
N ILE A 508 -10.82 -10.46 -8.43
CA ILE A 508 -11.10 -11.81 -7.94
C ILE A 508 -11.12 -12.79 -9.12
N SER A 509 -11.85 -12.47 -10.19
CA SER A 509 -12.01 -13.34 -11.37
C SER A 509 -10.69 -13.72 -12.04
N SER A 510 -9.70 -12.82 -12.06
CA SER A 510 -8.38 -13.08 -12.65
C SER A 510 -7.52 -14.03 -11.81
N GLN A 511 -7.90 -14.29 -10.56
CA GLN A 511 -7.24 -15.22 -9.66
C GLN A 511 -7.92 -16.59 -9.61
N LEU A 512 -9.10 -16.74 -10.23
CA LEU A 512 -9.83 -18.01 -10.26
C LEU A 512 -9.27 -18.91 -11.36
N SER A 513 -8.76 -20.07 -10.95
CA SER A 513 -8.30 -21.11 -11.87
C SER A 513 -9.49 -21.74 -12.63
N HIS A 514 -9.34 -21.90 -13.95
CA HIS A 514 -10.31 -22.62 -14.78
C HIS A 514 -10.64 -24.01 -14.23
N LYS A 515 -9.63 -24.72 -13.71
CA LYS A 515 -9.81 -26.05 -13.13
C LYS A 515 -10.71 -26.02 -11.90
N ASP A 516 -10.54 -25.03 -11.04
CA ASP A 516 -11.27 -24.93 -9.76
C ASP A 516 -12.74 -24.53 -9.98
N VAL A 517 -13.01 -23.71 -11.00
CA VAL A 517 -14.38 -23.26 -11.31
C VAL A 517 -15.15 -24.25 -12.20
N ALA A 518 -14.46 -25.04 -13.04
CA ALA A 518 -15.11 -25.94 -14.00
C ALA A 518 -16.09 -26.92 -13.34
N VAL A 519 -15.78 -27.43 -12.15
CA VAL A 519 -16.67 -28.34 -11.40
C VAL A 519 -18.01 -27.66 -11.11
N TYR A 520 -17.99 -26.39 -10.70
CA TYR A 520 -19.20 -25.64 -10.37
C TYR A 520 -19.94 -25.16 -11.62
N CYS A 521 -19.21 -24.65 -12.62
CA CYS A 521 -19.78 -24.22 -13.89
C CYS A 521 -20.47 -25.38 -14.62
N ASN A 522 -19.85 -26.56 -14.67
CA ASN A 522 -20.41 -27.70 -15.39
C ASN A 522 -21.59 -28.32 -14.63
N ARG A 523 -21.48 -28.45 -13.30
CA ARG A 523 -22.52 -29.06 -12.44
C ARG A 523 -23.74 -28.17 -12.27
N PHE A 524 -23.54 -26.87 -12.01
CA PHE A 524 -24.62 -25.93 -11.69
C PHE A 524 -24.98 -24.98 -12.83
N LYS A 525 -24.33 -25.12 -14.00
CA LYS A 525 -24.51 -24.25 -15.18
C LYS A 525 -24.27 -22.76 -14.87
N TRP A 526 -23.36 -22.47 -13.94
CA TRP A 526 -22.94 -21.10 -13.61
C TRP A 526 -21.96 -20.55 -14.66
N PRO A 527 -21.92 -19.22 -14.89
CA PRO A 527 -21.06 -18.61 -15.91
C PRO A 527 -19.58 -18.80 -15.58
N TYR A 528 -18.72 -18.97 -16.60
CA TYR A 528 -17.27 -18.95 -16.39
C TYR A 528 -16.79 -17.53 -16.00
N PRO A 529 -15.69 -17.38 -15.23
CA PRO A 529 -15.21 -16.08 -14.80
C PRO A 529 -14.79 -15.20 -15.98
N LYS A 530 -15.25 -13.95 -15.98
CA LYS A 530 -15.16 -13.03 -17.13
C LYS A 530 -13.73 -12.65 -17.51
N TYR A 531 -12.82 -12.64 -16.54
CA TYR A 531 -11.43 -12.19 -16.69
C TYR A 531 -10.40 -13.32 -16.50
N SER A 532 -10.85 -14.57 -16.53
CA SER A 532 -10.05 -15.77 -16.19
C SER A 532 -8.79 -16.00 -17.05
N ASN A 533 -8.61 -15.28 -18.17
CA ASN A 533 -7.44 -15.38 -19.04
C ASN A 533 -6.89 -14.02 -19.56
N SER A 534 -7.43 -12.89 -19.11
CA SER A 534 -7.15 -11.58 -19.75
C SER A 534 -6.14 -10.70 -19.01
N MET A 535 -5.77 -11.06 -17.78
CA MET A 535 -4.60 -10.48 -17.14
C MET A 535 -3.44 -11.43 -17.38
N THR A 536 -2.40 -10.97 -18.10
CA THR A 536 -1.08 -11.57 -17.90
C THR A 536 -0.83 -11.53 -16.40
N SER A 537 -0.76 -12.71 -15.77
CA SER A 537 -0.44 -12.84 -14.36
C SER A 537 0.77 -11.94 -14.09
N PRO A 538 0.78 -11.14 -13.00
CA PRO A 538 1.96 -10.36 -12.66
C PRO A 538 3.15 -11.31 -12.70
N GLU A 539 4.14 -10.98 -13.54
CA GLU A 539 5.34 -11.79 -13.66
C GLU A 539 5.88 -12.02 -12.26
N THR A 540 6.17 -13.28 -11.95
CA THR A 540 6.89 -13.66 -10.75
C THR A 540 8.31 -13.96 -11.20
N PRO A 541 9.12 -12.92 -11.50
CA PRO A 541 10.50 -13.15 -11.89
C PRO A 541 11.20 -13.86 -10.73
N GLU A 542 12.04 -14.83 -11.10
CA GLU A 542 12.73 -15.67 -10.15
C GLU A 542 13.73 -14.83 -9.35
N PHE A 543 13.71 -14.99 -8.02
CA PHE A 543 14.60 -14.24 -7.15
C PHE A 543 16.01 -14.83 -7.22
N ASN A 544 17.01 -13.97 -7.42
CA ASN A 544 18.40 -14.37 -7.36
C ASN A 544 18.85 -14.42 -5.90
N GLU A 545 18.85 -15.62 -5.31
CA GLU A 545 19.29 -15.82 -3.92
C GLU A 545 20.71 -15.29 -3.68
N ASN A 546 21.58 -15.29 -4.70
CA ASN A 546 22.96 -14.84 -4.63
C ASN A 546 23.17 -13.37 -5.04
N TYR A 547 22.14 -12.52 -5.11
CA TYR A 547 22.28 -11.16 -5.66
C TYR A 547 23.23 -10.23 -4.87
N LEU A 548 23.48 -10.51 -3.58
CA LEU A 548 24.46 -9.78 -2.74
C LEU A 548 25.79 -10.53 -2.59
N SER A 549 26.18 -11.27 -3.63
CA SER A 549 27.49 -11.94 -3.72
C SER A 549 28.40 -11.25 -4.73
N GLY A 550 29.66 -11.71 -4.84
CA GLY A 550 30.62 -11.17 -5.80
C GLY A 550 30.89 -9.68 -5.59
N ASN A 551 30.62 -8.86 -6.61
CA ASN A 551 30.83 -7.40 -6.58
C ASN A 551 29.92 -6.65 -5.61
N LEU A 552 28.84 -7.28 -5.14
CA LEU A 552 27.93 -6.74 -4.13
C LEU A 552 28.06 -7.44 -2.78
N ALA A 553 29.10 -8.25 -2.58
CA ALA A 553 29.36 -8.87 -1.28
C ALA A 553 29.62 -7.79 -0.21
N PRO A 554 29.17 -7.97 1.05
CA PRO A 554 29.40 -7.01 2.13
C PRO A 554 30.86 -6.62 2.32
N GLU A 555 31.78 -7.56 2.14
CA GLU A 555 33.23 -7.37 2.23
C GLU A 555 33.73 -6.39 1.15
N LYS A 556 33.13 -6.41 -0.05
CA LYS A 556 33.44 -5.47 -1.12
C LYS A 556 32.93 -4.07 -0.80
N ILE A 557 31.73 -3.94 -0.25
CA ILE A 557 31.22 -2.63 0.23
C ILE A 557 32.17 -2.05 1.28
N ILE A 558 32.60 -2.85 2.24
CA ILE A 558 33.53 -2.42 3.29
C ILE A 558 34.90 -2.04 2.72
N THR A 559 35.41 -2.80 1.75
CA THR A 559 36.69 -2.53 1.09
C THR A 559 36.62 -1.23 0.30
N SER A 560 35.58 -1.04 -0.51
CA SER A 560 35.38 0.22 -1.25
C SER A 560 35.25 1.41 -0.29
N LEU A 561 34.48 1.29 0.80
CA LEU A 561 34.40 2.36 1.81
C LEU A 561 35.76 2.71 2.42
N ASN A 562 36.63 1.73 2.66
CA ASN A 562 37.99 1.99 3.15
C ASN A 562 38.83 2.78 2.16
N GLU A 563 38.64 2.56 0.85
CA GLU A 563 39.37 3.29 -0.19
C GLU A 563 38.97 4.76 -0.21
N TYR A 564 37.70 5.10 0.06
CA TYR A 564 37.25 6.49 0.17
C TYR A 564 37.65 7.19 1.48
N ILE A 565 38.04 6.45 2.53
CA ILE A 565 38.45 7.02 3.84
C ILE A 565 39.93 7.46 3.80
N LYS A 566 40.72 6.93 2.88
CA LYS A 566 42.12 7.34 2.66
C LYS A 566 42.18 8.72 1.99
#